data_AF-A0A9E5W166-F1
#
_entry.id   AF-A0A9E5W166-F1
#
_cell.length_a   1.000
_cell.length_b   1.000
_cell.length_c   1.000
_cell.angle_alpha   90.00
_cell.angle_beta   90.00
_cell.angle_gamma   90.00
#
_symmetry.space_group_name_H-M   'P 1'
#
loop_
_entity.id
_entity.type
_entity.pdbx_description
1 polymer ?
#
loop_
_entity_poly.entity_id
_entity_poly.type
_entity_poly.pdbx_seq_one_letter_code
_entity_poly.pdbx_strand_id
1 'polypeptide(L)'
;MGSTQLAGAIVHNHRFAGVTGQEIPTGDSHVHSLMTNTDFDIGHLHEIGVVTGPAIYVGSGRHVHFAYGDTTLNLGHVHAFIFATLIEDPLG
;
A
#
# COMPACT_ATOMS: atom_id res chain seq x y z
N MET A 1 6.16 4.51 0.69
CA MET A 1 5.31 5.72 0.86
C MET A 1 4.39 5.80 -0.34
N GLY A 2 3.21 6.38 -0.19
CA GLY A 2 2.23 6.51 -1.27
C GLY A 2 1.18 7.57 -0.94
N SER A 3 0.24 7.75 -1.86
CA SER A 3 -0.94 8.58 -1.67
C SER A 3 -2.18 7.86 -2.18
N THR A 4 -3.31 8.20 -1.59
CA THR A 4 -4.61 7.76 -2.08
C THR A 4 -5.07 8.63 -3.28
N GLN A 5 -6.06 8.14 -4.02
CA GLN A 5 -6.75 8.89 -5.06
C GLN A 5 -7.76 9.87 -4.46
N LEU A 6 -8.26 10.82 -5.27
CA LEU A 6 -9.22 11.82 -4.81
C LEU A 6 -10.59 11.19 -4.51
N ALA A 7 -11.18 11.52 -3.36
CA ALA A 7 -12.54 11.11 -2.99
C ALA A 7 -13.17 12.09 -1.98
N GLY A 8 -14.38 11.76 -1.52
CA GLY A 8 -15.12 12.52 -0.50
C GLY A 8 -15.99 13.65 -1.06
N ALA A 9 -16.93 14.13 -0.23
CA ALA A 9 -17.81 15.25 -0.57
C ALA A 9 -17.04 16.58 -0.67
N ILE A 10 -16.09 16.78 0.24
CA ILE A 10 -14.98 17.73 0.04
C ILE A 10 -13.89 16.92 -0.64
N VAL A 11 -13.55 17.23 -1.89
CA VAL A 11 -12.61 16.43 -2.67
C VAL A 11 -11.19 16.61 -2.14
N HIS A 12 -10.56 15.52 -1.71
CA HIS A 12 -9.20 15.50 -1.16
C HIS A 12 -8.57 14.11 -1.33
N ASN A 13 -7.31 13.95 -0.89
CA ASN A 13 -6.65 12.67 -0.74
C ASN A 13 -5.80 12.64 0.53
N HIS A 14 -5.22 11.49 0.83
CA HIS A 14 -4.31 11.31 1.94
C HIS A 14 -2.96 10.74 1.49
N ARG A 15 -1.93 10.93 2.30
CA ARG A 15 -0.60 10.32 2.15
C ARG A 15 -0.42 9.22 3.17
N PHE A 16 0.44 8.25 2.87
CA PHE A 16 0.79 7.20 3.82
C PHE A 16 2.22 6.72 3.64
N ALA A 17 2.78 6.18 4.71
CA ALA A 17 4.04 5.46 4.71
C ALA A 17 3.87 4.18 5.55
N GLY A 18 4.64 3.15 5.24
CA GLY A 18 4.52 1.87 5.93
C GLY A 18 5.66 0.94 5.57
N VAL A 19 5.78 -0.10 6.38
CA VAL A 19 6.75 -1.20 6.22
C VAL A 19 5.94 -2.49 6.17
N THR A 20 6.24 -3.35 5.20
CA THR A 20 5.59 -4.64 5.05
C THR A 20 6.02 -5.61 6.16
N GLY A 21 5.18 -6.61 6.42
CA GLY A 21 5.56 -7.78 7.21
C GLY A 21 6.54 -8.70 6.47
N GLN A 22 6.91 -9.80 7.13
CA GLN A 22 7.75 -10.87 6.55
C GLN A 22 7.12 -11.43 5.27
N GLU A 23 7.96 -11.95 4.37
CA GLU A 23 7.52 -12.71 3.20
C GLU A 23 6.52 -13.81 3.57
N ILE A 24 5.52 -13.98 2.73
CA ILE A 24 4.52 -15.05 2.81
C ILE A 24 4.64 -15.87 1.51
N PRO A 25 5.20 -17.10 1.58
CA PRO A 25 5.36 -17.94 0.39
C PRO A 25 4.04 -18.18 -0.34
N THR A 26 4.03 -18.04 -1.67
CA THR A 26 2.85 -18.22 -2.52
C THR A 26 3.27 -18.79 -3.88
N GLY A 27 3.13 -20.11 -4.05
CA GLY A 27 3.60 -20.80 -5.26
C GLY A 27 5.12 -20.67 -5.43
N ASP A 28 5.57 -20.32 -6.63
CA ASP A 28 6.98 -20.07 -6.97
C ASP A 28 7.41 -18.61 -6.69
N SER A 29 6.66 -17.88 -5.86
CA SER A 29 6.90 -16.49 -5.48
C SER A 29 6.50 -16.25 -4.01
N HIS A 30 6.42 -15.00 -3.59
CA HIS A 30 5.91 -14.60 -2.29
C HIS A 30 5.12 -13.30 -2.37
N VAL A 31 4.41 -12.99 -1.29
CA VAL A 31 3.68 -11.74 -1.10
C VAL A 31 3.99 -11.17 0.28
N HIS A 32 3.59 -9.93 0.51
CA HIS A 32 3.71 -9.28 1.80
C HIS A 32 2.37 -8.72 2.25
N SER A 33 2.18 -8.59 3.56
CA SER A 33 1.08 -7.83 4.13
C SER A 33 1.57 -6.46 4.62
N LEU A 34 0.70 -5.46 4.52
CA LEU A 34 0.90 -4.12 5.05
C LEU A 34 -0.33 -3.71 5.85
N MET A 35 -0.10 -3.17 7.05
CA MET A 35 -1.08 -2.41 7.82
C MET A 35 -0.49 -1.03 8.11
N THR A 36 -1.18 0.03 7.74
CA THR A 36 -0.76 1.41 8.05
C THR A 36 -1.95 2.35 8.09
N ASN A 37 -1.72 3.56 8.58
CA ASN A 37 -2.68 4.65 8.53
C ASN A 37 -2.24 5.68 7.49
N THR A 38 -3.21 6.40 6.97
CA THR A 38 -2.95 7.63 6.24
C THR A 38 -2.65 8.78 7.20
N ASP A 39 -2.15 9.89 6.68
CA ASP A 39 -2.06 11.14 7.42
C ASP A 39 -3.47 11.65 7.82
N PHE A 40 -3.48 12.48 8.85
CA PHE A 40 -4.68 13.17 9.30
C PHE A 40 -4.81 14.47 8.52
N ASP A 41 -5.83 14.57 7.68
CA ASP A 41 -6.16 15.77 6.93
C ASP A 41 -7.67 16.01 6.95
N ILE A 42 -8.07 17.28 6.85
CA ILE A 42 -9.47 17.74 6.86
C ILE A 42 -10.38 17.04 7.89
N GLY A 43 -9.84 16.74 9.08
CA GLY A 43 -10.60 16.21 10.21
C GLY A 43 -10.71 14.69 10.29
N HIS A 44 -10.04 13.91 9.44
CA HIS A 44 -10.01 12.45 9.55
C HIS A 44 -8.75 11.81 8.96
N LEU A 45 -8.64 10.50 9.13
CA LEU A 45 -7.65 9.62 8.50
C LEU A 45 -8.34 8.33 8.10
N HIS A 46 -7.69 7.53 7.27
CA HIS A 46 -8.11 6.17 6.99
C HIS A 46 -7.02 5.15 7.32
N GLU A 47 -7.43 3.90 7.47
CA GLU A 47 -6.53 2.77 7.64
C GLU A 47 -6.42 2.00 6.31
N ILE A 48 -5.25 1.41 6.08
CA ILE A 48 -4.91 0.59 4.91
C ILE A 48 -4.46 -0.77 5.42
N GLY A 49 -5.20 -1.82 5.05
CA GLY A 49 -4.80 -3.21 5.20
C GLY A 49 -4.77 -3.88 3.83
N VAL A 50 -3.61 -4.36 3.39
CA VAL A 50 -3.46 -4.93 2.04
C VAL A 50 -2.43 -6.05 2.00
N VAL A 51 -2.66 -7.02 1.11
CA VAL A 51 -1.67 -8.02 0.70
C VAL A 51 -1.19 -7.65 -0.70
N THR A 52 0.11 -7.65 -0.92
CA THR A 52 0.68 -7.32 -2.22
C THR A 52 0.44 -8.43 -3.24
N GLY A 53 0.62 -8.11 -4.52
CA GLY A 53 0.78 -9.11 -5.56
C GLY A 53 2.13 -9.85 -5.48
N PRO A 54 2.32 -10.89 -6.31
CA PRO A 54 3.57 -11.63 -6.41
C PRO A 54 4.72 -10.74 -6.92
N ALA A 55 5.94 -11.25 -6.79
CA ALA A 55 7.16 -10.60 -7.24
C ALA A 55 7.11 -10.26 -8.75
N ILE A 56 7.40 -9.00 -9.10
CA ILE A 56 7.56 -8.53 -10.47
C ILE A 56 9.02 -8.14 -10.68
N TYR A 57 9.73 -8.94 -11.46
CA TYR A 57 11.17 -8.75 -11.72
C TYR A 57 11.43 -7.51 -12.57
N VAL A 58 12.35 -6.67 -12.10
CA VAL A 58 12.80 -5.42 -12.74
C VAL A 58 14.24 -5.49 -13.25
N GLY A 59 14.79 -6.70 -13.33
CA GLY A 59 16.14 -6.99 -13.83
C GLY A 59 17.21 -7.09 -12.74
N SER A 60 18.34 -7.71 -13.08
CA SER A 60 19.49 -7.92 -12.19
C SER A 60 19.14 -8.63 -10.87
N GLY A 61 18.22 -9.60 -10.91
CA GLY A 61 17.78 -10.34 -9.72
C GLY A 61 16.90 -9.55 -8.74
N ARG A 62 16.49 -8.32 -9.09
CA ARG A 62 15.63 -7.49 -8.24
C ARG A 62 14.18 -7.57 -8.69
N HIS A 63 13.26 -7.43 -7.74
CA HIS A 63 11.83 -7.35 -7.99
C HIS A 63 11.15 -6.34 -7.07
N VAL A 64 9.91 -6.01 -7.42
CA VAL A 64 9.00 -5.20 -6.62
C VAL A 64 7.67 -5.92 -6.48
N HIS A 65 6.86 -5.52 -5.51
CA HIS A 65 5.48 -5.98 -5.37
C HIS A 65 4.53 -4.82 -5.57
N PHE A 66 3.46 -5.01 -6.33
CA PHE A 66 2.39 -4.03 -6.49
C PHE A 66 1.23 -4.32 -5.54
N ALA A 67 0.56 -3.28 -5.06
CA ALA A 67 -0.65 -3.39 -4.26
C ALA A 67 -1.62 -2.28 -4.64
N TYR A 68 -2.91 -2.60 -4.61
CA TYR A 68 -4.01 -1.67 -4.78
C TYR A 68 -5.17 -2.10 -3.88
N GLY A 69 -6.06 -1.17 -3.58
CA GLY A 69 -7.23 -1.44 -2.74
C GLY A 69 -7.92 -0.14 -2.34
N ASP A 70 -8.84 -0.26 -1.41
CA ASP A 70 -9.55 0.85 -0.80
C ASP A 70 -9.17 0.98 0.67
N THR A 71 -9.15 2.21 1.17
CA THR A 71 -9.01 2.48 2.59
C THR A 71 -10.26 2.08 3.38
N THR A 72 -10.18 2.07 4.71
CA THR A 72 -11.37 1.89 5.56
C THR A 72 -12.39 3.03 5.37
N LEU A 73 -13.69 2.74 5.58
CA LEU A 73 -14.74 3.76 5.53
C LEU A 73 -14.61 4.73 6.71
N ASN A 74 -14.41 6.02 6.43
CA ASN A 74 -14.43 7.08 7.43
C ASN A 74 -15.08 8.33 6.85
N LEU A 75 -15.80 9.08 7.68
CA LEU A 75 -16.53 10.29 7.27
C LEU A 75 -17.34 10.09 5.97
N GLY A 76 -17.99 8.93 5.86
CA GLY A 76 -18.88 8.59 4.75
C GLY A 76 -18.21 8.29 3.40
N HIS A 77 -16.89 8.11 3.32
CA HIS A 77 -16.22 7.71 2.07
C HIS A 77 -14.96 6.86 2.31
N VAL A 78 -14.41 6.35 1.20
CA VAL A 78 -13.16 5.60 1.12
C VAL A 78 -12.29 6.23 0.03
N HIS A 79 -10.99 5.95 0.05
CA HIS A 79 -10.12 6.27 -1.07
C HIS A 79 -9.51 5.01 -1.67
N ALA A 80 -9.52 4.93 -3.00
CA ALA A 80 -8.69 3.97 -3.70
C ALA A 80 -7.20 4.34 -3.56
N PHE A 81 -6.31 3.35 -3.56
CA PHE A 81 -4.87 3.56 -3.60
C PHE A 81 -4.19 2.54 -4.51
N ILE A 82 -2.99 2.88 -4.96
CA ILE A 82 -2.08 1.98 -5.65
C ILE A 82 -0.64 2.35 -5.29
N PHE A 83 0.20 1.35 -5.01
CA PHE A 83 1.63 1.56 -4.76
C PHE A 83 2.46 0.33 -5.16
N ALA A 84 3.78 0.53 -5.24
CA ALA A 84 4.75 -0.54 -5.35
C ALA A 84 5.71 -0.52 -4.16
N THR A 85 6.17 -1.69 -3.71
CA THR A 85 7.27 -1.79 -2.75
C THR A 85 8.57 -1.32 -3.42
N LEU A 86 9.48 -0.76 -2.63
CA LEU A 86 10.72 -0.15 -3.14
C LEU A 86 11.96 -1.00 -2.84
N ILE A 87 11.94 -1.79 -1.77
CA ILE A 87 13.08 -2.58 -1.29
C ILE A 87 12.55 -3.91 -0.78
N GLU A 88 13.00 -4.99 -1.39
CA GLU A 88 12.80 -6.37 -0.93
C GLU A 88 13.89 -6.76 0.06
N ASP A 89 15.15 -6.61 -0.36
CA ASP A 89 16.33 -6.91 0.45
C ASP A 89 17.27 -5.70 0.46
N PRO A 90 17.33 -4.93 1.56
CA PRO A 90 18.25 -3.81 1.69
C PRO A 90 19.72 -4.23 1.82
N LEU A 91 19.99 -5.51 2.09
CA LEU A 91 21.34 -6.04 2.33
C LEU A 91 21.87 -6.86 1.14
N GLY A 92 20.97 -7.49 0.38
CA GLY A 92 21.30 -8.35 -0.76
C GLY A 92 21.70 -9.77 -0.36
#